data_AF-A0A382BQY4-F1
#
_entry.id   AF-A0A382BQY4-F1
#
_cell.length_a   1.000
_cell.length_b   1.000
_cell.length_c   1.000
_cell.angle_alpha   90.00
_cell.angle_beta   90.00
_cell.angle_gamma   90.00
#
_symmetry.space_group_name_H-M   'P 1'
#
loop_
_entity.id
_entity.type
_entity.pdbx_description
1 polymer ?
#
loop_
_entity_poly.entity_id
_entity_poly.type
_entity_poly.pdbx_seq_one_letter_code
_entity_poly.pdbx_strand_id
1 'polypeptide(L)'
;MRGSEWLVLYALSIVIALLIAGTLVEATGGDWRPVLSALLDGSVRRPGRWGETLGVAGPLLLVALGTVVSAKAGLVNIGQEGQLLFGAAVATYFSLLIGGPGPLNVVLILVFG
;
A
#
# COMPACT_ATOMS: atom_id res chain seq x y z
N MET A 1 -29.96 3.79 -0.41
CA MET A 1 -29.58 4.89 0.51
C MET A 1 -28.22 4.65 1.17
N ARG A 2 -27.87 3.45 1.65
CA ARG A 2 -26.53 3.17 2.23
C ARG A 2 -25.35 3.30 1.24
N GLY A 3 -25.51 2.91 -0.02
CA GLY A 3 -24.41 2.95 -1.01
C GLY A 3 -23.87 4.35 -1.31
N SER A 4 -24.75 5.34 -1.44
CA SER A 4 -24.37 6.74 -1.68
C SER A 4 -23.62 7.35 -0.51
N GLU A 5 -23.98 6.95 0.72
CA GLU A 5 -23.33 7.41 1.95
C GLU A 5 -21.86 6.95 2.00
N TRP A 6 -21.60 5.67 1.70
CA TRP A 6 -20.23 5.14 1.62
C TRP A 6 -19.39 5.85 0.56
N LEU A 7 -19.95 6.08 -0.63
CA LEU A 7 -19.23 6.79 -1.70
C LEU A 7 -18.86 8.22 -1.29
N VAL A 8 -19.77 8.94 -0.64
CA VAL A 8 -19.51 10.30 -0.14
C VAL A 8 -18.42 10.28 0.93
N LEU A 9 -18.48 9.35 1.88
CA LEU A 9 -17.47 9.22 2.93
C LEU A 9 -16.08 8.92 2.36
N TYR A 10 -15.98 8.00 1.39
CA TYR A 10 -14.71 7.70 0.74
C TYR A 10 -14.18 8.90 -0.06
N ALA A 11 -15.02 9.55 -0.86
CA ALA A 11 -14.62 10.73 -1.61
C ALA A 11 -14.13 11.85 -0.68
N LEU A 12 -14.85 12.11 0.41
CA LEU A 12 -14.47 13.11 1.41
C LEU A 12 -13.14 12.75 2.09
N SER A 13 -12.96 11.48 2.45
CA SER A 13 -11.71 11.00 3.06
C SER A 13 -10.51 11.20 2.14
N ILE A 14 -10.66 10.89 0.85
CA ILE A 14 -9.61 11.10 -0.15
C ILE A 14 -9.28 12.59 -0.30
N VAL A 15 -10.30 13.46 -0.39
CA VAL A 15 -10.08 14.91 -0.50
C VAL A 15 -9.36 15.46 0.72
N ILE A 16 -9.79 15.09 1.92
CA ILE A 16 -9.14 15.52 3.17
C ILE A 16 -7.70 15.02 3.23
N ALA A 17 -7.44 13.76 2.88
CA ALA A 17 -6.09 13.19 2.85
C ALA A 17 -5.18 13.95 1.88
N LEU A 18 -5.67 14.29 0.68
CA LEU A 18 -4.92 15.07 -0.31
C LEU A 18 -4.63 16.49 0.16
N LEU A 19 -5.60 17.14 0.83
CA LEU A 19 -5.40 18.47 1.40
C LEU A 19 -4.34 18.44 2.50
N ILE A 20 -4.42 17.49 3.44
CA ILE A 20 -3.43 17.34 4.50
C ILE A 20 -2.05 17.07 3.90
N ALA A 21 -1.94 16.13 2.96
CA ALA A 21 -0.69 15.81 2.30
C ALA A 21 -0.09 17.05 1.59
N GLY A 22 -0.91 17.80 0.85
CA GLY A 22 -0.48 19.03 0.18
C GLY A 22 0.02 20.10 1.16
N THR A 23 -0.73 20.34 2.24
CA THR A 23 -0.31 21.30 3.29
C THR A 23 0.98 20.89 3.98
N LEU A 24 1.22 19.59 4.16
CA LEU A 24 2.45 19.06 4.75
C LEU A 24 3.66 19.27 3.82
N VAL A 25 3.45 19.12 2.51
CA VAL A 25 4.48 19.40 1.50
C VAL A 25 4.82 20.89 1.49
N GLU A 26 3.83 21.78 1.51
CA GLU A 26 4.07 23.22 1.62
C GLU A 26 4.80 23.57 2.93
N ALA A 27 4.41 22.98 4.06
CA ALA A 27 5.04 23.20 5.36
C ALA A 27 6.52 22.78 5.41
N THR A 28 6.94 21.83 4.55
CA THR A 28 8.34 21.40 4.40
C THR A 28 9.11 22.18 3.34
N GLY A 29 8.49 23.21 2.75
CA GLY A 29 9.10 24.08 1.73
C GLY A 29 8.99 23.55 0.30
N GLY A 30 8.20 22.51 0.06
CA GLY A 30 7.92 21.96 -1.27
C GLY A 30 6.71 22.60 -1.95
N ASP A 31 6.59 22.40 -3.27
CA ASP A 31 5.36 22.71 -4.02
C ASP A 31 4.46 21.46 -4.08
N TRP A 32 3.18 21.60 -3.70
CA TRP A 32 2.21 20.50 -3.71
C TRP A 32 1.70 20.16 -5.13
N ARG A 33 1.78 21.09 -6.08
CA ARG A 33 1.22 20.88 -7.44
C ARG A 33 1.95 19.75 -8.18
N PRO A 34 3.30 19.69 -8.18
CA PRO A 34 4.04 18.54 -8.72
C PRO A 34 3.68 17.24 -8.01
N VAL A 35 3.42 17.26 -6.70
CA VAL A 35 3.04 16.05 -5.93
C VAL A 35 1.73 15.47 -6.43
N LEU A 36 0.71 16.30 -6.67
CA LEU A 36 -0.55 15.83 -7.26
C LEU A 36 -0.34 15.20 -8.64
N SER A 37 0.50 15.83 -9.47
CA SER A 37 0.82 15.28 -10.80
C SER A 37 1.59 13.95 -10.69
N ALA A 38 2.52 13.83 -9.75
CA ALA A 38 3.30 12.62 -9.51
C ALA A 38 2.44 11.48 -8.97
N LEU A 39 1.49 11.75 -8.07
CA LEU A 39 0.53 10.76 -7.59
C LEU A 39 -0.31 10.19 -8.74
N LEU A 40 -0.85 11.06 -9.61
CA LEU A 40 -1.66 10.63 -10.74
C LEU A 40 -0.84 9.91 -11.82
N ASP A 41 0.37 10.38 -12.10
CA ASP A 41 1.29 9.75 -13.04
C ASP A 41 1.80 8.40 -12.52
N GLY A 42 1.99 8.27 -11.21
CA GLY A 42 2.45 7.06 -10.55
C GLY A 42 1.39 5.96 -10.43
N SER A 43 0.10 6.34 -10.40
CA SER A 43 -1.01 5.40 -10.16
C SER A 43 -1.93 5.16 -11.36
N VAL A 44 -2.21 6.20 -12.18
CA VAL A 44 -3.32 6.14 -13.17
C VAL A 44 -2.90 6.52 -14.59
N ARG A 45 -2.19 7.63 -14.78
CA ARG A 45 -2.05 8.27 -16.11
C ARG A 45 -1.07 7.58 -17.04
N ARG A 46 -0.02 6.95 -16.53
CA ARG A 46 1.04 6.34 -17.35
C ARG A 46 0.68 4.89 -17.74
N PRO A 47 1.14 4.40 -18.90
CA PRO A 47 0.95 3.00 -19.30
C PRO A 47 1.47 2.04 -18.22
N GLY A 48 0.71 0.98 -17.95
CA GLY A 48 1.08 -0.06 -16.97
C GLY A 48 0.84 0.30 -15.49
N ARG A 49 0.47 1.54 -15.15
CA ARG A 49 0.30 1.95 -13.73
C ARG A 49 -0.90 1.37 -13.02
N TRP A 50 -1.95 1.04 -13.77
CA TRP A 50 -3.08 0.30 -13.23
C TRP A 50 -2.66 -1.09 -12.74
N GLY A 51 -1.81 -1.78 -13.52
CA GLY A 51 -1.26 -3.08 -13.15
C GLY A 51 -0.40 -2.98 -11.89
N GLU A 52 0.48 -1.99 -11.83
CA GLU A 52 1.32 -1.74 -10.65
C GLU A 52 0.50 -1.41 -9.40
N THR A 53 -0.48 -0.51 -9.53
CA THR A 53 -1.38 -0.12 -8.44
C THR A 53 -2.16 -1.31 -7.91
N LEU A 54 -2.73 -2.13 -8.80
CA LEU A 54 -3.43 -3.35 -8.41
C LEU A 54 -2.48 -4.41 -7.84
N GLY A 55 -1.25 -4.50 -8.36
CA GLY A 55 -0.21 -5.40 -7.90
C GLY A 55 0.20 -5.13 -6.44
N VAL A 56 0.31 -3.86 -6.06
CA VAL A 56 0.55 -3.45 -4.67
C VAL A 56 -0.72 -3.59 -3.82
N ALA A 57 -1.89 -3.25 -4.37
CA ALA A 57 -3.15 -3.32 -3.64
C ALA A 57 -3.58 -4.75 -3.28
N GLY A 58 -3.29 -5.74 -4.13
CA GLY A 58 -3.71 -7.13 -3.93
C GLY A 58 -3.30 -7.71 -2.57
N PRO A 59 -2.01 -7.71 -2.22
CA PRO A 59 -1.54 -8.15 -0.90
C PRO A 59 -2.13 -7.34 0.27
N LEU A 60 -2.27 -6.02 0.12
CA LEU A 60 -2.85 -5.16 1.15
C LEU A 60 -4.33 -5.46 1.40
N LEU A 61 -5.09 -5.79 0.35
CA LEU A 61 -6.49 -6.22 0.48
C LEU A 61 -6.60 -7.54 1.27
N LEU A 62 -5.66 -8.47 1.10
CA LEU A 62 -5.62 -9.69 1.91
C LEU A 62 -5.35 -9.38 3.39
N VAL A 63 -4.43 -8.45 3.67
CA VAL A 63 -4.18 -7.97 5.04
C VAL A 63 -5.41 -7.28 5.63
N ALA A 64 -6.11 -6.46 4.84
CA ALA A 64 -7.35 -5.81 5.28
C ALA A 64 -8.45 -6.82 5.60
N LEU A 65 -8.63 -7.86 4.77
CA LEU A 65 -9.58 -8.96 5.03
C LEU A 65 -9.25 -9.68 6.35
N GLY A 66 -8.00 -10.05 6.56
CA GLY A 66 -7.56 -10.68 7.83
C GLY A 66 -7.77 -9.75 9.03
N THR A 67 -7.52 -8.46 8.86
CA THR A 67 -7.74 -7.44 9.90
C THR A 67 -9.21 -7.32 10.28
N VAL A 68 -10.14 -7.37 9.32
CA VAL A 68 -11.59 -7.39 9.60
C VAL A 68 -11.98 -8.63 10.42
N VAL A 69 -11.44 -9.80 10.09
CA VAL A 69 -11.69 -11.03 10.84
C VAL A 69 -11.14 -10.94 12.26
N SER A 70 -9.90 -10.47 12.41
CA SER A 70 -9.24 -10.27 13.71
C SER A 70 -9.99 -9.28 14.60
N ALA A 71 -10.42 -8.14 14.04
CA ALA A 71 -11.21 -7.13 14.75
C ALA A 71 -12.55 -7.69 15.24
N LYS A 72 -13.21 -8.54 14.43
CA LYS A 72 -14.45 -9.22 14.84
C LYS A 72 -14.24 -10.22 15.98
N ALA A 73 -13.04 -10.78 16.11
CA ALA A 73 -12.65 -11.64 17.23
C ALA A 73 -12.25 -10.85 18.50
N GLY A 74 -12.36 -9.52 18.49
CA GLY A 74 -11.96 -8.65 19.60
C GLY A 74 -10.45 -8.44 19.72
N LEU A 75 -9.68 -8.87 18.71
CA LEU A 75 -8.24 -8.65 18.66
C LEU A 75 -7.95 -7.35 17.92
N VAL A 76 -7.27 -6.43 18.61
CA VAL A 76 -6.81 -5.17 18.01
C VAL A 76 -5.36 -5.35 17.60
N ASN A 77 -5.13 -5.38 16.29
CA ASN A 77 -3.80 -5.43 15.69
C ASN A 77 -3.48 -4.08 15.06
N ILE A 78 -2.24 -3.61 15.19
CA ILE A 78 -1.74 -2.37 14.60
C ILE A 78 -0.49 -2.69 13.78
N GLY A 79 -0.38 -2.04 12.62
CA GLY A 79 0.82 -2.12 11.77
C GLY A 79 0.90 -3.37 10.90
N GLN A 80 -0.21 -4.06 10.63
CA GLN A 80 -0.25 -5.28 9.80
C GLN A 80 0.26 -5.03 8.37
N GLU A 81 -0.08 -3.86 7.80
CA GLU A 81 0.48 -3.43 6.50
C GLU A 81 2.00 -3.29 6.58
N GLY A 82 2.51 -2.71 7.67
CA GLY A 82 3.94 -2.60 7.94
C GLY A 82 4.61 -3.96 8.14
N GLN A 83 3.94 -4.91 8.79
CA GLN A 83 4.45 -6.28 8.96
C GLN A 83 4.58 -7.00 7.61
N LEU A 84 3.58 -6.88 6.74
CA LEU A 84 3.64 -7.42 5.38
C LEU A 84 4.81 -6.81 4.60
N LEU A 85 4.92 -5.47 4.60
CA LEU A 85 5.99 -4.77 3.87
C LEU A 85 7.37 -5.09 4.42
N PHE A 86 7.51 -5.19 5.74
CA PHE A 86 8.77 -5.53 6.39
C PHE A 86 9.18 -6.98 6.09
N GLY A 87 8.24 -7.94 6.18
CA GLY A 87 8.49 -9.33 5.80
C GLY A 87 8.92 -9.45 4.35
N ALA A 88 8.22 -8.78 3.43
CA ALA A 88 8.58 -8.74 2.01
C ALA A 88 9.96 -8.13 1.77
N ALA A 89 10.31 -7.06 2.49
CA ALA A 89 11.63 -6.42 2.39
C ALA A 89 12.75 -7.34 2.89
N VAL A 90 12.57 -7.99 4.05
CA VAL A 90 13.54 -8.93 4.62
C VAL A 90 13.72 -10.15 3.71
N ALA A 91 12.62 -10.73 3.23
CA ALA A 91 12.63 -11.87 2.31
C ALA A 91 13.38 -11.55 1.02
N THR A 92 13.10 -10.38 0.42
CA THR A 92 13.77 -9.91 -0.79
C THR A 92 15.25 -9.67 -0.53
N TYR A 93 15.61 -9.02 0.58
CA TYR A 93 17.00 -8.72 0.94
C TYR A 93 17.85 -9.99 1.04
N PHE A 94 17.42 -10.99 1.81
CA PHE A 94 18.18 -12.23 1.97
C PHE A 94 18.15 -13.12 0.72
N SER A 95 17.03 -13.17 0.00
CA SER A 95 16.94 -13.91 -1.27
C SER A 95 17.91 -13.37 -2.32
N LEU A 96 18.06 -12.04 -2.41
CA LEU A 96 19.03 -11.41 -3.31
C LEU A 96 20.48 -11.58 -2.86
N LEU A 97 20.75 -11.61 -1.55
CA LEU A 97 22.10 -11.83 -1.02
C LEU A 97 22.61 -13.25 -1.27
N ILE A 98 21.76 -14.26 -1.07
CA ILE A 98 22.13 -15.67 -1.31
C ILE A 98 22.15 -15.95 -2.81
N GLY A 99 21.14 -15.44 -3.52
CA GLY A 99 20.96 -15.65 -4.95
C GLY A 99 20.69 -17.11 -5.34
N GLY A 100 20.51 -17.33 -6.64
CA GLY A 100 20.27 -18.67 -7.18
C GLY A 100 19.28 -18.70 -8.32
N PRO A 101 18.97 -19.90 -8.84
CA PRO A 101 17.97 -20.08 -9.88
C PRO A 101 16.57 -19.70 -9.36
N GLY A 102 15.68 -19.28 -10.26
CA GLY A 102 14.34 -18.78 -9.91
C GLY A 102 13.58 -19.61 -8.87
N PRO A 103 13.50 -20.95 -8.99
CA PRO A 103 12.83 -21.78 -7.98
C PRO A 103 13.46 -21.72 -6.59
N LEU A 104 14.81 -21.63 -6.50
CA LEU A 104 15.49 -21.50 -5.22
C LEU A 104 15.15 -20.16 -4.56
N ASN A 105 15.12 -19.08 -5.34
CA ASN A 105 14.79 -17.74 -4.81
C ASN A 105 13.37 -17.68 -4.25
N VAL A 106 12.41 -18.41 -4.84
CA VAL A 106 11.04 -18.52 -4.29
C VAL A 106 11.05 -19.22 -2.93
N VAL A 107 11.79 -20.33 -2.81
CA VAL A 107 11.95 -21.03 -1.52
C VAL A 107 12.62 -20.12 -0.48
N LEU A 108 13.67 -19.40 -0.87
CA LEU A 108 14.36 -18.45 0.02
C LEU A 108 13.43 -17.33 0.49
N ILE A 109 12.61 -16.75 -0.41
CA ILE A 109 11.63 -15.73 -0.05
C ILE A 109 10.69 -16.27 1.03
N LEU A 110 10.10 -17.45 0.83
CA LEU A 110 9.16 -18.08 1.78
C LEU A 110 9.78 -18.42 3.15
N VAL A 111 11.09 -18.67 3.20
CA VAL A 111 11.79 -18.98 4.45
C VAL A 111 12.10 -17.71 5.25
N PHE A 112 12.44 -16.62 4.57
CA PHE A 112 12.82 -15.37 5.23
C PHE A 112 11.65 -14.41 5.46
N GLY A 113 10.48 -14.63 4.86
CA GLY A 113 9.27 -13.83 5.10
C GLY A 113 7.98 -14.45 4.57
#